data_AF-A0A317F9L2-F1
#
_entry.id   AF-A0A317F9L2-F1
#
_cell.length_a   1.000
_cell.length_b   1.000
_cell.length_c   1.000
_cell.angle_alpha   90.00
_cell.angle_beta   90.00
_cell.angle_gamma   90.00
#
_symmetry.space_group_name_H-M   'P 1'
#
loop_
_entity.id
_entity.type
_entity.pdbx_description
1 polymer ?
#
loop_
_entity_poly.entity_id
_entity_poly.type
_entity_poly.pdbx_seq_one_letter_code
_entity_poly.pdbx_strand_id
1 'polypeptide(L)'
;MSWATTDRSGITMAIQGLVQSVDLLTDSLERKWGVGRLRLLVDDALRERFDRQWRKWQAAYAAQDLDAVRAHSEAMRRAWDALDQAATAAGHTPTAPEVWETRMPDGTVLAIVRSPAEQHVLARAARHEGDSRAREVWSLDEIGRVICAWEGRNWVDAIRAEFPGATVEALRLTPRGAEFDWLRGDEIPFGHNHGDTHAHTPLSRSAAR
;
A
#
# COMPACT_ATOMS: atom_id res chain seq x y z
N MET A 1 48.57 4.22 -32.02
CA MET A 1 47.77 5.46 -32.04
C MET A 1 46.43 5.17 -31.38
N SER A 2 46.24 5.57 -30.12
CA SER A 2 44.99 5.42 -29.38
C SER A 2 44.77 6.68 -28.54
N TRP A 3 43.78 7.51 -28.91
CA TRP A 3 43.45 8.74 -28.16
C TRP A 3 41.95 9.13 -28.26
N ALA A 4 41.02 8.18 -28.38
CA ALA A 4 39.59 8.51 -28.55
C ALA A 4 38.67 8.05 -27.39
N THR A 5 39.19 7.96 -26.17
CA THR A 5 38.41 7.46 -25.01
C THR A 5 37.96 8.55 -24.03
N THR A 6 38.36 9.81 -24.22
CA THR A 6 38.37 10.80 -23.12
C THR A 6 37.11 11.64 -22.90
N ASP A 7 36.09 11.66 -23.77
CA ASP A 7 34.93 12.59 -23.56
C ASP A 7 33.56 11.91 -23.42
N ARG A 8 33.47 10.60 -23.70
CA ARG A 8 32.18 9.89 -23.66
C ARG A 8 31.61 9.79 -22.25
N SER A 9 32.48 9.64 -21.25
CA SER A 9 32.08 9.57 -19.84
C SER A 9 31.53 10.90 -19.31
N GLY A 10 32.09 12.03 -19.74
CA GLY A 10 31.66 13.36 -19.31
C GLY A 10 30.27 13.72 -19.84
N ILE A 11 30.04 13.44 -21.13
CA ILE A 11 28.74 13.62 -21.78
C ILE A 11 27.66 12.77 -21.10
N THR A 12 27.94 11.49 -20.84
CA THR A 12 26.99 10.61 -20.14
C THR A 12 26.66 11.13 -18.74
N MET A 13 27.66 11.57 -17.95
CA MET A 13 27.42 12.15 -16.63
C MET A 13 26.56 13.42 -16.70
N ALA A 14 26.79 14.28 -17.69
CA ALA A 14 25.99 15.50 -17.88
C ALA A 14 24.53 15.18 -18.24
N ILE A 15 24.30 14.21 -19.13
CA ILE A 15 22.96 13.72 -19.48
C ILE A 15 22.27 13.16 -18.23
N GLN A 16 22.95 12.32 -17.44
CA GLN A 16 22.40 11.75 -16.21
C GLN A 16 22.00 12.83 -15.19
N GLY A 17 22.83 13.86 -14.99
CA GLY A 17 22.49 14.97 -14.11
C GLY A 17 21.25 15.75 -14.58
N LEU A 18 21.12 15.96 -15.90
CA LEU A 18 19.95 16.62 -16.48
C LEU A 18 18.67 15.78 -16.33
N VAL A 19 18.78 14.46 -16.45
CA VAL A 19 17.65 13.54 -16.25
C VAL A 19 17.23 13.52 -14.79
N GLN A 20 18.18 13.34 -13.87
CA GLN A 20 17.92 13.38 -12.43
C GLN A 20 17.24 14.68 -12.00
N SER A 21 17.59 15.82 -12.59
CA SER A 21 16.93 17.09 -12.27
C SER A 21 15.43 17.12 -12.64
N VAL A 22 15.01 16.39 -13.67
CA VAL A 22 13.60 16.23 -14.06
C VAL A 22 12.92 15.20 -13.17
N ASP A 23 13.60 14.11 -12.85
CA ASP A 23 13.10 13.05 -11.98
C ASP A 23 12.80 13.58 -10.57
N LEU A 24 13.69 14.38 -9.98
CA LEU A 24 13.49 15.00 -8.67
C LEU A 24 12.23 15.88 -8.61
N LEU A 25 11.98 16.66 -9.67
CA LEU A 25 10.76 17.47 -9.78
C LEU A 25 9.53 16.58 -9.92
N THR A 26 9.61 15.58 -10.79
CA THR A 26 8.54 14.59 -11.02
C THR A 26 8.15 13.93 -9.71
N ASP A 27 9.13 13.42 -8.95
CA ASP A 27 8.90 12.80 -7.65
C ASP A 27 8.25 13.76 -6.65
N SER A 28 8.62 15.05 -6.65
CA SER A 28 7.99 16.03 -5.75
C SER A 28 6.51 16.25 -6.09
N LEU A 29 6.17 16.33 -7.38
CA LEU A 29 4.81 16.54 -7.86
C LEU A 29 3.98 15.26 -7.75
N GLU A 30 4.58 14.10 -7.94
CA GLU A 30 3.94 12.81 -7.73
C GLU A 30 3.65 12.55 -6.25
N ARG A 31 4.52 12.99 -5.33
CA ARG A 31 4.20 13.01 -3.89
C ARG A 31 3.02 13.93 -3.58
N LYS A 32 2.98 15.12 -4.20
CA LYS A 32 1.92 16.11 -3.99
C LYS A 32 0.58 15.69 -4.58
N TRP A 33 0.54 15.07 -5.76
CA TRP A 33 -0.70 14.85 -6.52
C TRP A 33 -1.05 13.38 -6.73
N GLY A 34 -0.18 12.46 -6.37
CA GLY A 34 -0.27 11.05 -6.73
C GLY A 34 0.39 10.73 -8.08
N VAL A 35 1.07 9.58 -8.15
CA VAL A 35 1.78 9.10 -9.34
C VAL A 35 0.86 9.03 -10.55
N GLY A 36 1.28 9.65 -11.66
CA GLY A 36 0.52 9.67 -12.92
C GLY A 36 -0.85 10.37 -12.88
N ARG A 37 -1.28 10.90 -11.73
CA ARG A 37 -2.59 11.54 -11.54
C ARG A 37 -2.60 12.97 -12.05
N LEU A 38 -1.53 13.73 -11.83
CA LEU A 38 -1.47 15.16 -12.15
C LEU A 38 -1.87 15.48 -13.60
N ARG A 39 -1.38 14.71 -14.58
CA ARG A 39 -1.74 14.87 -16.00
C ARG A 39 -3.23 14.66 -16.28
N LEU A 40 -3.96 13.92 -15.43
CA LEU A 40 -5.38 13.62 -15.57
C LEU A 40 -6.28 14.69 -14.92
N LEU A 41 -5.70 15.58 -14.11
CA LEU A 41 -6.41 16.67 -13.43
C LEU A 41 -6.49 17.95 -14.28
N VAL A 42 -5.79 18.00 -15.41
CA VAL A 42 -5.79 19.15 -16.33
C VAL A 42 -6.62 18.87 -17.57
N ASP A 43 -6.92 19.93 -18.33
CA ASP A 43 -7.60 19.84 -19.61
C ASP A 43 -6.81 19.02 -20.66
N ASP A 44 -7.55 18.45 -21.61
CA ASP A 44 -6.98 17.54 -22.61
C ASP A 44 -5.95 18.22 -23.52
N ALA A 45 -6.09 19.52 -23.80
CA ALA A 45 -5.14 20.24 -24.66
C ALA A 45 -3.80 20.45 -23.95
N LEU A 46 -3.81 20.77 -22.65
CA LEU A 46 -2.61 20.88 -21.83
C LEU A 46 -1.95 19.50 -21.64
N ARG A 47 -2.74 18.45 -21.38
CA ARG A 47 -2.26 17.06 -21.30
C ARG A 47 -1.56 16.62 -22.58
N GLU A 48 -2.17 16.89 -23.75
CA GLU A 48 -1.59 16.50 -25.04
C GLU A 48 -0.26 17.22 -25.32
N ARG A 49 -0.15 18.51 -24.96
CA ARG A 49 1.10 19.27 -25.06
C ARG A 49 2.21 18.68 -24.19
N PHE A 50 1.87 18.30 -22.96
CA PHE A 50 2.78 17.62 -22.05
C PHE A 50 3.26 16.28 -22.64
N ASP A 51 2.34 15.44 -23.12
CA ASP A 51 2.67 14.11 -23.67
C ASP A 51 3.59 14.21 -24.91
N ARG A 52 3.39 15.23 -25.76
CA ARG A 52 4.29 15.52 -26.89
C ARG A 52 5.69 15.91 -26.41
N GLN A 53 5.78 16.75 -25.38
CA GLN A 53 7.07 17.16 -24.83
C GLN A 53 7.82 16.00 -24.17
N TRP A 54 7.11 15.16 -23.42
CA TRP A 54 7.65 13.93 -22.84
C TRP A 54 8.27 13.02 -23.89
N ARG A 55 7.56 12.78 -25.02
CA ARG A 55 8.08 11.96 -26.12
C ARG A 55 9.37 12.54 -26.74
N LYS A 56 9.45 13.86 -26.91
CA LYS A 56 10.66 14.52 -27.44
C LYS A 56 11.84 14.37 -26.49
N TRP A 57 11.61 14.55 -25.19
CA TRP A 57 12.63 14.38 -24.17
C TRP A 57 13.17 12.94 -24.13
N GLN A 58 12.27 11.95 -24.15
CA GLN A 58 12.65 10.53 -24.19
C GLN A 58 13.42 10.16 -25.47
N ALA A 59 13.04 10.71 -26.62
CA ALA A 59 13.77 10.51 -27.87
C ALA A 59 15.19 11.09 -27.80
N ALA A 60 15.36 12.29 -27.22
CA ALA A 60 16.67 12.91 -27.03
C ALA A 60 17.56 12.10 -26.07
N TYR A 61 16.99 11.61 -24.97
CA TYR A 61 17.71 10.74 -24.04
C TYR A 61 18.14 9.42 -24.71
N ALA A 62 17.24 8.78 -25.45
CA ALA A 62 17.56 7.55 -26.19
C ALA A 62 18.67 7.74 -27.23
N ALA A 63 18.70 8.91 -27.89
CA ALA A 63 19.75 9.29 -28.84
C ALA A 63 21.09 9.67 -28.17
N GLN A 64 21.12 9.82 -26.84
CA GLN A 64 22.26 10.37 -26.08
C GLN A 64 22.73 11.74 -26.62
N ASP A 65 21.79 12.55 -27.10
CA ASP A 65 22.05 13.90 -27.59
C ASP A 65 22.01 14.89 -26.42
N LEU A 66 23.18 15.34 -25.97
CA LEU A 66 23.30 16.21 -24.79
C LEU A 66 22.56 17.55 -24.95
N ASP A 67 22.63 18.17 -26.13
CA ASP A 67 22.02 19.48 -26.36
C ASP A 67 20.50 19.37 -26.41
N ALA A 68 19.99 18.33 -27.08
CA ALA A 68 18.57 18.04 -27.11
C ALA A 68 18.04 17.63 -25.72
N VAL A 69 18.79 16.81 -24.96
CA VAL A 69 18.44 16.45 -23.57
C VAL A 69 18.38 17.69 -22.70
N ARG A 70 19.37 18.59 -22.78
CA ARG A 70 19.38 19.84 -22.01
C ARG A 70 18.15 20.70 -22.30
N ALA A 71 17.90 20.99 -23.58
CA ALA A 71 16.77 21.81 -23.99
C ALA A 71 15.43 21.19 -23.59
N HIS A 72 15.29 19.87 -23.76
CA HIS A 72 14.05 19.17 -23.43
C HIS A 72 13.87 18.94 -21.94
N SER A 73 14.92 18.78 -21.13
CA SER A 73 14.84 18.75 -19.67
C SER A 73 14.33 20.08 -19.11
N GLU A 74 14.84 21.21 -19.63
CA GLU A 74 14.34 22.55 -19.26
C GLU A 74 12.86 22.75 -19.64
N ALA A 75 12.48 22.33 -20.84
CA ALA A 75 11.08 22.36 -21.27
C ALA A 75 10.20 21.42 -20.43
N MET A 76 10.72 20.27 -20.01
CA MET A 76 10.00 19.29 -19.19
C MET A 76 9.70 19.84 -17.80
N ARG A 77 10.67 20.52 -17.16
CA ARG A 77 10.43 21.18 -15.86
C ARG A 77 9.31 22.22 -15.95
N ARG A 78 9.34 23.08 -16.96
CA ARG A 78 8.26 24.06 -17.21
C ARG A 78 6.92 23.40 -17.49
N ALA A 79 6.90 22.26 -18.18
CA ALA A 79 5.67 21.53 -18.45
C ALA A 79 5.07 20.94 -17.16
N TRP A 80 5.90 20.39 -16.28
CA TRP A 80 5.49 19.91 -14.96
C TRP A 80 4.93 21.04 -14.07
N ASP A 81 5.60 22.19 -14.02
CA ASP A 81 5.11 23.36 -13.27
C ASP A 81 3.76 23.85 -13.82
N ALA A 82 3.59 23.84 -15.15
CA ALA A 82 2.33 24.22 -15.77
C ALA A 82 1.18 23.26 -15.40
N LEU A 83 1.44 21.96 -15.28
CA LEU A 83 0.44 21.01 -14.79
C LEU A 83 0.06 21.27 -13.34
N ASP A 84 1.05 21.51 -12.46
CA ASP A 84 0.83 21.82 -11.04
C ASP A 84 -0.05 23.08 -10.86
N GLN A 85 0.30 24.15 -11.59
CA GLN A 85 -0.44 25.40 -11.56
C GLN A 85 -1.86 25.23 -12.10
N ALA A 86 -2.04 24.51 -13.21
CA ALA A 86 -3.35 24.27 -13.80
C ALA A 86 -4.24 23.43 -12.87
N ALA A 87 -3.70 22.36 -12.27
CA ALA A 87 -4.45 21.53 -11.32
C ALA A 87 -4.85 22.31 -10.06
N THR A 88 -3.94 23.15 -9.54
CA THR A 88 -4.21 24.03 -8.40
C THR A 88 -5.28 25.08 -8.75
N ALA A 89 -5.18 25.73 -9.91
CA ALA A 89 -6.13 26.73 -10.37
C ALA A 89 -7.53 26.16 -10.63
N ALA A 90 -7.61 24.89 -11.06
CA ALA A 90 -8.85 24.15 -11.20
C ALA A 90 -9.47 23.71 -9.85
N GLY A 91 -8.83 24.03 -8.71
CA GLY A 91 -9.35 23.73 -7.38
C GLY A 91 -9.16 22.27 -6.94
N HIS A 92 -8.30 21.51 -7.61
CA HIS A 92 -7.99 20.16 -7.17
C HIS A 92 -7.16 20.19 -5.88
N THR A 93 -7.46 19.27 -4.97
CA THR A 93 -6.75 19.13 -3.70
C THR A 93 -5.53 18.21 -3.87
N PRO A 94 -4.33 18.63 -3.42
CA PRO A 94 -3.17 17.74 -3.30
C PRO A 94 -3.50 16.46 -2.52
N THR A 95 -2.90 15.36 -2.93
CA THR A 95 -2.92 14.09 -2.19
C THR A 95 -1.89 14.20 -1.07
N ALA A 96 -2.25 14.85 0.05
CA ALA A 96 -1.51 14.65 1.28
C ALA A 96 -1.91 13.26 1.82
N PRO A 97 -1.03 12.24 1.80
CA PRO A 97 -1.40 10.94 2.33
C PRO A 97 -1.60 11.08 3.84
N GLU A 98 -2.83 10.99 4.31
CA GLU A 98 -3.07 10.71 5.73
C GLU A 98 -2.68 9.26 5.97
N VAL A 99 -1.58 9.05 6.70
CA VAL A 99 -1.07 7.72 7.02
C VAL A 99 -1.48 7.38 8.45
N TRP A 100 -2.24 6.31 8.62
CA TRP A 100 -2.52 5.74 9.94
C TRP A 100 -1.57 4.59 10.21
N GLU A 101 -0.84 4.63 11.32
CA GLU A 101 0.16 3.61 11.65
C GLU A 101 -0.19 2.86 12.93
N THR A 102 0.09 1.56 12.95
CA THR A 102 0.06 0.74 14.15
C THR A 102 1.18 -0.30 14.12
N ARG A 103 1.59 -0.78 15.30
CA ARG A 103 2.58 -1.84 15.42
C ARG A 103 1.87 -3.19 15.43
N MET A 104 2.26 -4.08 14.53
CA MET A 104 1.75 -5.45 14.48
C MET A 104 2.43 -6.33 15.53
N PRO A 105 1.78 -7.44 15.96
CA PRO A 105 2.33 -8.35 16.97
C PRO A 105 3.68 -8.97 16.61
N ASP A 106 3.99 -9.11 15.32
CA ASP A 106 5.28 -9.61 14.82
C ASP A 106 6.40 -8.55 14.84
N GLY A 107 6.09 -7.33 15.28
CA GLY A 107 7.03 -6.22 15.40
C GLY A 107 7.16 -5.35 14.16
N THR A 108 6.49 -5.68 13.05
CA THR A 108 6.39 -4.82 11.87
C THR A 108 5.43 -3.64 12.11
N VAL A 109 5.50 -2.62 11.26
CA VAL A 109 4.60 -1.46 11.30
C VAL A 109 3.62 -1.55 10.14
N LEU A 110 2.33 -1.61 10.45
CA LEU A 110 1.26 -1.46 9.47
C LEU A 110 1.00 0.02 9.24
N ALA A 111 1.05 0.46 7.98
CA ALA A 111 0.67 1.78 7.54
C ALA A 111 -0.55 1.69 6.61
N ILE A 112 -1.64 2.35 6.96
CA ILE A 112 -2.89 2.39 6.19
C ILE A 112 -3.02 3.75 5.54
N VAL A 113 -3.36 3.75 4.25
CA VAL A 113 -3.61 4.94 3.44
C VAL A 113 -4.94 4.82 2.72
N ARG A 114 -5.50 5.94 2.26
CA ARG A 114 -6.86 5.98 1.72
C ARG A 114 -6.96 5.34 0.34
N SER A 115 -5.93 5.51 -0.49
CA SER A 115 -5.97 5.08 -1.90
C SER A 115 -4.73 4.30 -2.33
N PRO A 116 -4.85 3.44 -3.36
CA PRO A 116 -3.67 2.76 -3.94
C PRO A 116 -2.59 3.72 -4.46
N ALA A 117 -2.97 4.93 -4.87
CA ALA A 117 -2.02 5.96 -5.30
C ALA A 117 -1.16 6.47 -4.13
N GLU A 118 -1.77 6.72 -2.97
CA GLU A 118 -1.05 7.08 -1.73
C GLU A 118 -0.13 5.96 -1.26
N GLN A 119 -0.56 4.70 -1.38
CA GLN A 119 0.22 3.52 -1.00
C GLN A 119 1.51 3.45 -1.81
N HIS A 120 1.40 3.64 -3.13
CA HIS A 120 2.55 3.61 -4.03
C HIS A 120 3.54 4.75 -3.75
N VAL A 121 3.04 5.96 -3.42
CA VAL A 121 3.86 7.10 -3.01
C VAL A 121 4.63 6.77 -1.71
N LEU A 122 3.94 6.27 -0.69
CA LEU A 122 4.54 5.97 0.61
C LEU A 122 5.55 4.81 0.53
N ALA A 123 5.22 3.76 -0.24
CA ALA A 123 6.12 2.62 -0.47
C ALA A 123 7.41 3.02 -1.20
N ARG A 124 7.36 4.04 -2.09
CA ARG A 124 8.57 4.60 -2.71
C ARG A 124 9.37 5.48 -1.75
N ALA A 125 8.71 6.36 -1.00
CA ALA A 125 9.38 7.24 -0.05
C ALA A 125 10.22 6.44 0.98
N ALA A 126 9.66 5.35 1.52
CA ALA A 126 10.36 4.46 2.45
C ALA A 126 11.67 3.87 1.90
N ARG A 127 11.75 3.62 0.58
CA ARG A 127 12.98 3.09 -0.06
C ARG A 127 14.07 4.15 -0.25
N HIS A 128 13.68 5.41 -0.41
CA HIS A 128 14.62 6.51 -0.69
C HIS A 128 15.09 7.23 0.58
N GLU A 129 14.30 7.24 1.65
CA GLU A 129 14.60 7.98 2.89
C GLU A 129 15.39 7.16 3.93
N GLY A 130 15.82 5.93 3.59
CA GLY A 130 16.59 5.10 4.51
C GLY A 130 15.82 4.71 5.78
N ASP A 131 14.49 4.71 5.72
CA ASP A 131 13.62 4.28 6.83
C ASP A 131 13.86 2.79 7.08
N SER A 132 14.55 2.49 8.17
CA SER A 132 14.95 1.13 8.55
C SER A 132 13.83 0.33 9.23
N ARG A 133 12.60 0.85 9.31
CA ARG A 133 11.46 0.11 9.85
C ARG A 133 10.86 -0.81 8.79
N ALA A 134 10.71 -2.08 9.14
CA ALA A 134 9.91 -3.02 8.36
C ALA A 134 8.45 -2.56 8.36
N ARG A 135 8.05 -1.84 7.31
CA ARG A 135 6.74 -1.23 7.12
C ARG A 135 5.97 -1.95 6.04
N GLU A 136 4.73 -2.32 6.34
CA GLU A 136 3.78 -2.87 5.39
C GLU A 136 2.72 -1.81 5.09
N VAL A 137 2.60 -1.40 3.83
CA VAL A 137 1.69 -0.32 3.43
C VAL A 137 0.47 -0.89 2.72
N TRP A 138 -0.72 -0.60 3.26
CA TRP A 138 -2.01 -1.08 2.78
C TRP A 138 -2.93 0.08 2.40
N SER A 139 -3.64 -0.06 1.27
CA SER A 139 -4.74 0.84 0.93
C SER A 139 -6.09 0.34 1.47
N LEU A 140 -7.07 1.24 1.64
CA LEU A 140 -8.44 0.84 2.00
C LEU A 140 -9.08 -0.13 0.99
N ASP A 141 -8.71 -0.06 -0.29
CA ASP A 141 -9.20 -0.98 -1.33
C ASP A 141 -8.69 -2.41 -1.08
N GLU A 142 -7.41 -2.57 -0.78
CA GLU A 142 -6.82 -3.88 -0.44
C GLU A 142 -7.41 -4.44 0.85
N ILE A 143 -7.59 -3.61 1.88
CA ILE A 143 -8.26 -4.00 3.13
C ILE A 143 -9.69 -4.48 2.83
N GLY A 144 -10.44 -3.76 2.00
CA GLY A 144 -11.78 -4.15 1.57
C GLY A 144 -11.79 -5.51 0.86
N ARG A 145 -10.83 -5.75 -0.04
CA ARG A 145 -10.68 -7.04 -0.74
C ARG A 145 -10.36 -8.17 0.22
N VAL A 146 -9.45 -7.96 1.16
CA VAL A 146 -9.10 -8.96 2.18
C VAL A 146 -10.29 -9.28 3.06
N ILE A 147 -11.01 -8.26 3.54
CA ILE A 147 -12.22 -8.45 4.36
C ILE A 147 -13.27 -9.25 3.58
N CYS A 148 -13.53 -8.92 2.31
CA CYS A 148 -14.49 -9.65 1.46
C CYS A 148 -14.08 -11.10 1.21
N ALA A 149 -12.78 -11.38 1.06
CA ALA A 149 -12.27 -12.73 0.84
C ALA A 149 -12.17 -13.57 2.13
N TRP A 150 -12.17 -12.91 3.29
CA TRP A 150 -11.99 -13.58 4.58
C TRP A 150 -13.30 -14.22 5.08
N GLU A 151 -13.32 -15.56 5.13
CA GLU A 151 -14.49 -16.34 5.57
C GLU A 151 -14.99 -15.96 6.98
N GLY A 152 -14.11 -15.46 7.85
CA GLY A 152 -14.46 -15.00 9.19
C GLY A 152 -15.36 -13.76 9.22
N ARG A 153 -15.43 -13.00 8.12
CA ARG A 153 -16.32 -11.83 7.98
C ARG A 153 -17.78 -12.17 8.27
N ASN A 154 -18.25 -13.34 7.83
CA ASN A 154 -19.64 -13.75 8.00
C ASN A 154 -20.05 -13.83 9.48
N TRP A 155 -19.14 -14.26 10.35
CA TRP A 155 -19.39 -14.33 11.80
C TRP A 155 -19.43 -12.94 12.44
N VAL A 156 -18.55 -12.04 12.02
CA VAL A 156 -18.55 -10.65 12.49
C VAL A 156 -19.85 -9.94 12.10
N ASP A 157 -20.28 -10.13 10.86
CA ASP A 157 -21.52 -9.54 10.33
C ASP A 157 -22.73 -10.07 11.13
N ALA A 158 -22.81 -11.38 11.38
CA ALA A 158 -23.89 -11.98 12.16
C ALA A 158 -23.95 -11.43 13.60
N ILE A 159 -22.80 -11.33 14.28
CA ILE A 159 -22.72 -10.79 15.65
C ILE A 159 -23.14 -9.32 15.68
N ARG A 160 -22.68 -8.50 14.73
CA ARG A 160 -23.03 -7.07 14.68
C ARG A 160 -24.51 -6.84 14.36
N ALA A 161 -25.11 -7.72 13.58
CA ALA A 161 -26.54 -7.68 13.27
C ALA A 161 -27.39 -8.02 14.51
N GLU A 162 -26.99 -9.04 15.26
CA GLU A 162 -27.72 -9.49 16.46
C GLU A 162 -27.47 -8.58 17.68
N PHE A 163 -26.24 -8.08 17.83
CA PHE A 163 -25.81 -7.27 18.97
C PHE A 163 -25.17 -5.95 18.52
N PRO A 164 -25.98 -4.92 18.18
CA PRO A 164 -25.46 -3.61 17.81
C PRO A 164 -24.59 -3.00 18.91
N GLY A 165 -23.39 -2.55 18.55
CA GLY A 165 -22.42 -1.97 19.50
C GLY A 165 -21.50 -2.99 20.20
N ALA A 166 -21.69 -4.30 19.96
CA ALA A 166 -20.77 -5.31 20.46
C ALA A 166 -19.36 -5.16 19.84
N THR A 167 -18.34 -5.39 20.66
CA THR A 167 -16.95 -5.44 20.23
C THR A 167 -16.53 -6.90 20.09
N VAL A 168 -16.09 -7.29 18.89
CA VAL A 168 -15.53 -8.63 18.66
C VAL A 168 -14.05 -8.60 19.04
N GLU A 169 -13.69 -9.23 20.15
CA GLU A 169 -12.31 -9.23 20.67
C GLU A 169 -11.42 -10.29 20.01
N ALA A 170 -12.01 -11.43 19.63
CA ALA A 170 -11.27 -12.52 18.98
C ALA A 170 -12.18 -13.35 18.07
N LEU A 171 -11.62 -13.82 16.96
CA LEU A 171 -12.22 -14.82 16.08
C LEU A 171 -11.31 -16.03 15.98
N ARG A 172 -11.83 -17.19 16.34
CA ARG A 172 -11.13 -18.47 16.24
C ARG A 172 -11.80 -19.27 15.15
N LEU A 173 -11.22 -19.23 13.96
CA LEU A 173 -11.69 -20.06 12.85
C LEU A 173 -11.04 -21.43 12.98
N THR A 174 -11.86 -22.45 13.19
CA THR A 174 -11.40 -23.83 13.05
C THR A 174 -11.17 -24.10 11.56
N PRO A 175 -9.97 -24.56 11.15
CA PRO A 175 -9.71 -24.85 9.74
C PRO A 175 -10.74 -25.83 9.17
N ARG A 176 -11.13 -25.62 7.91
CA ARG A 176 -12.11 -26.48 7.24
C ARG A 176 -11.55 -27.91 7.16
N GLY A 177 -12.25 -28.87 7.77
CA GLY A 177 -11.82 -30.26 7.84
C GLY A 177 -10.89 -30.61 9.01
N ALA A 178 -10.66 -29.69 9.94
CA ALA A 178 -10.04 -30.04 11.20
C ALA A 178 -10.97 -30.98 11.99
N GLU A 179 -10.51 -32.20 12.30
CA GLU A 179 -11.19 -33.07 13.25
C GLU A 179 -11.06 -32.49 14.66
N PHE A 180 -12.17 -32.50 15.39
CA PHE A 180 -12.16 -32.16 16.79
C PHE A 180 -11.43 -33.27 17.56
N ASP A 181 -10.37 -32.92 18.29
CA ASP A 181 -9.64 -33.87 19.12
C ASP A 181 -10.44 -34.16 20.40
N TRP A 182 -11.31 -35.17 20.32
CA TRP A 182 -12.14 -35.64 21.42
C TRP A 182 -11.33 -36.16 22.62
N LEU A 183 -10.04 -36.51 22.44
CA LEU A 183 -9.17 -36.95 23.54
C LEU A 183 -8.61 -35.75 24.32
N ARG A 184 -8.41 -34.62 23.65
CA ARG A 184 -7.95 -33.38 24.29
C ARG A 184 -9.07 -32.64 24.99
N GLY A 185 -10.28 -32.67 24.44
CA GLY A 185 -11.44 -31.92 24.94
C GLY A 185 -11.21 -30.41 24.99
N ASP A 186 -12.21 -29.66 25.45
CA ASP A 186 -12.12 -28.24 25.77
C ASP A 186 -12.26 -28.00 27.29
N GLU A 187 -11.53 -27.02 27.83
CA GLU A 187 -11.73 -26.58 29.21
C GLU A 187 -13.11 -25.92 29.32
N ILE A 188 -14.03 -26.57 30.03
CA ILE A 188 -15.33 -25.99 30.37
C ILE A 188 -15.14 -25.08 31.60
N PRO A 189 -15.27 -23.75 31.47
CA PRO A 189 -14.94 -22.80 32.54
C PRO A 189 -15.92 -22.83 33.72
N PHE A 190 -16.92 -23.70 33.69
CA PHE A 190 -17.95 -23.85 34.72
C PHE A 190 -17.85 -25.19 35.48
N GLY A 191 -16.83 -26.02 35.21
CA GLY A 191 -16.78 -27.41 35.67
C GLY A 191 -15.98 -27.70 36.94
N HIS A 192 -15.19 -26.76 37.46
CA HIS A 192 -14.35 -27.01 38.63
C HIS A 192 -14.51 -25.91 39.67
N ASN A 193 -15.49 -26.09 40.56
CA ASN A 193 -15.40 -25.53 41.89
C ASN A 193 -15.52 -26.67 42.92
N HIS A 194 -14.69 -26.55 43.94
CA HIS A 194 -14.39 -27.58 44.92
C HIS A 194 -15.61 -27.98 45.75
N GLY A 195 -15.88 -29.29 45.81
CA GLY A 195 -16.67 -29.92 46.87
C GLY A 195 -18.12 -30.26 46.52
N ASP A 196 -18.33 -31.34 45.77
CA ASP A 196 -19.58 -32.11 45.84
C ASP A 196 -19.26 -33.59 45.97
N THR A 197 -19.24 -34.05 47.21
CA THR A 197 -19.22 -35.47 47.59
C THR A 197 -20.61 -36.04 47.34
N HIS A 198 -21.04 -36.15 46.10
CA HIS A 198 -22.22 -36.94 45.75
C HIS A 198 -21.77 -38.29 45.23
N ALA A 199 -21.81 -39.26 46.14
CA ALA A 199 -21.71 -40.68 45.83
C ALA A 199 -22.68 -41.02 44.70
N HIS A 200 -22.15 -41.23 43.49
CA HIS A 200 -22.90 -41.93 42.46
C HIS A 200 -22.96 -43.40 42.84
N THR A 201 -24.07 -43.80 43.48
CA THR A 201 -24.48 -45.19 43.54
C THR A 201 -24.55 -45.72 42.10
N PRO A 202 -23.85 -46.83 41.76
CA PRO A 202 -23.99 -47.43 40.44
C PRO A 202 -25.43 -47.93 40.28
N LEU A 203 -26.17 -47.43 39.29
CA LEU A 203 -27.41 -48.05 38.88
C LEU A 203 -27.07 -49.41 38.24
N SER A 204 -27.33 -50.50 38.97
CA SER A 204 -27.20 -51.84 38.41
C SER A 204 -28.21 -52.01 37.26
N ARG A 205 -27.73 -52.15 36.03
CA ARG A 205 -28.56 -52.64 34.94
C ARG A 205 -28.87 -54.12 35.18
N SER A 206 -30.09 -54.41 35.62
CA SER A 206 -30.63 -55.78 35.56
C SER A 206 -31.08 -56.04 34.13
N ALA A 207 -30.43 -57.02 33.49
CA ALA A 207 -30.89 -57.63 32.25
C ALA A 207 -31.50 -59.00 32.59
N ALA A 208 -32.82 -59.12 32.45
CA ALA A 208 -33.58 -60.34 32.15
C ALA A 208 -35.01 -59.86 31.81
N ARG A 209 -35.60 -60.13 30.64
CA ARG A 209 -35.40 -61.19 29.64
C ARG A 209 -35.60 -60.66 28.23
#